data_AF-A0A7V9M2K0-F1
#
_entry.id   AF-A0A7V9M2K0-F1
#
_cell.length_a   1.000
_cell.length_b   1.000
_cell.length_c   1.000
_cell.angle_alpha   90.00
_cell.angle_beta   90.00
_cell.angle_gamma   90.00
#
_symmetry.space_group_name_H-M   'P 1'
#
loop_
_entity.id
_entity.type
_entity.pdbx_description
1 polymer ?
#
loop_
_entity_poly.entity_id
_entity_poly.type
_entity_poly.pdbx_seq_one_letter_code
_entity_poly.pdbx_strand_id
1 'polypeptide(L)' 'MPAKEISFTGFGTVAIHCGHSRDENHAHLTPVYASSTYVFDNAEQGMRRFSGEEKGFIY' A
#
# COMPACT_ATOMS: atom_id res chain seq x y z
N MET A 1 -11.99 6.57 18.47
CA MET A 1 -12.00 7.87 17.76
C MET A 1 -11.67 7.58 16.31
N PRO A 2 -12.56 7.79 15.33
CA PRO A 2 -12.18 7.64 13.93
C PRO A 2 -11.08 8.68 13.64
N ALA A 3 -9.99 8.24 13.01
CA ALA A 3 -8.90 9.14 12.63
C ALA A 3 -9.47 10.18 11.64
N LYS A 4 -9.31 11.47 11.98
CA LYS A 4 -9.70 12.56 11.08
C LYS A 4 -8.84 12.45 9.82
N GLU A 5 -9.46 12.30 8.66
CA GLU A 5 -8.78 12.35 7.38
C GLU A 5 -8.23 13.77 7.20
N ILE A 6 -6.92 13.93 7.40
CA ILE A 6 -6.26 15.22 7.20
C ILE A 6 -6.03 15.36 5.70
N SER A 7 -6.83 16.21 5.05
CA SER A 7 -6.58 16.60 3.67
C SER A 7 -5.41 17.59 3.63
N PHE A 8 -4.30 17.19 3.01
CA PHE A 8 -3.18 18.09 2.74
C PHE A 8 -3.55 19.04 1.61
N THR A 9 -3.33 20.34 1.79
CA THR A 9 -3.75 21.37 0.82
C THR A 9 -2.59 22.17 0.23
N GLY A 10 -1.46 22.32 0.93
CA GLY A 10 -0.27 22.99 0.41
C GLY A 10 0.55 22.09 -0.50
N PHE A 11 1.01 22.60 -1.65
CA PHE A 11 1.77 21.81 -2.64
C PHE A 11 2.97 21.07 -2.01
N GLY A 12 3.79 21.77 -1.21
CA GLY A 12 4.94 21.16 -0.54
C GLY A 12 4.56 20.06 0.44
N THR A 13 3.48 20.25 1.20
CA THR A 13 2.97 19.23 2.13
C THR A 13 2.44 18.02 1.39
N VAL A 14 1.68 18.24 0.32
CA VAL A 14 1.16 17.16 -0.54
C VAL A 14 2.32 16.39 -1.17
N ALA A 15 3.32 17.07 -1.70
CA ALA A 15 4.49 16.45 -2.33
C ALA A 15 5.30 15.57 -1.37
N ILE A 16 5.38 15.94 -0.09
CA ILE A 16 6.16 15.20 0.92
C ILE A 16 5.35 14.07 1.58
N HIS A 17 4.06 14.29 1.86
CA HIS A 17 3.28 13.41 2.74
C HIS A 17 2.14 12.64 2.07
N CYS A 18 1.64 13.11 0.92
CA CYS A 18 0.52 12.44 0.26
C CYS A 18 0.97 11.10 -0.35
N GLY A 19 0.08 10.11 -0.34
CA GLY A 19 0.36 8.77 -0.88
C GLY A 19 1.24 7.88 0.00
N HIS A 20 1.79 8.39 1.10
CA HIS A 20 2.49 7.57 2.09
C HIS A 20 1.48 6.84 2.99
N SER A 21 1.65 5.53 3.10
CA SER A 21 0.96 4.68 4.05
C SER A 21 1.91 4.29 5.17
N ARG A 22 1.39 4.14 6.39
CA ARG A 22 2.19 3.67 7.52
C ARG A 22 2.71 2.27 7.22
N ASP A 23 4.00 2.09 7.39
CA ASP A 23 4.65 0.80 7.28
C ASP A 23 4.33 -0.07 8.51
N GLU A 24 4.05 -1.36 8.29
CA GLU A 24 3.70 -2.31 9.35
C GLU A 24 4.87 -2.57 10.32
N ASN A 25 6.11 -2.40 9.86
CA ASN A 25 7.31 -2.52 10.68
C ASN A 25 7.73 -1.18 11.31
N HIS A 26 6.85 -0.17 11.27
CA HIS A 26 7.08 1.16 11.83
C HIS A 26 8.28 1.91 11.23
N ALA A 27 8.66 1.59 9.99
CA ALA A 27 9.66 2.37 9.28
C ALA A 27 9.16 3.82 9.06
N HIS A 28 10.02 4.81 9.30
CA HIS A 28 9.71 6.20 8.99
C HIS A 28 9.71 6.47 7.47
N LEU A 29 10.58 5.77 6.75
CA LEU A 29 10.74 5.86 5.31
C LEU A 29 9.93 4.77 4.61
N THR A 30 9.46 5.04 3.39
CA THR A 30 8.88 4.02 2.52
C THR A 30 9.93 2.97 2.16
N PRO A 31 9.69 1.66 2.41
CA PRO A 31 10.66 0.63 2.09
C PRO A 31 10.89 0.45 0.58
N VAL A 32 12.07 -0.04 0.22
CA VAL A 32 12.37 -0.48 -1.14
C VAL A 32 12.03 -1.97 -1.25
N TYR A 33 10.86 -2.27 -1.80
CA TYR A 33 10.41 -3.64 -2.10
C TYR A 33 11.05 -4.15 -3.40
N ALA A 34 12.37 -4.41 -3.38
CA ALA A 34 13.11 -4.95 -4.53
C ALA A 34 12.86 -6.45 -4.73
N SER A 35 11.61 -6.80 -5.04
CA SER A 35 11.16 -8.16 -5.35
C SER A 35 10.66 -8.24 -6.79
N SER A 36 10.71 -9.44 -7.37
CA SER A 36 10.16 -9.74 -8.71
C SER A 36 8.81 -10.46 -8.67
N THR A 37 8.28 -10.76 -7.47
CA THR A 37 6.99 -11.44 -7.27
C THR A 37 6.50 -11.32 -5.82
N TYR A 38 5.27 -11.77 -5.57
CA TYR A 38 4.59 -11.79 -4.28
C TYR A 38 3.92 -13.14 -4.03
N VAL A 39 3.89 -13.57 -2.76
CA VAL A 39 3.21 -14.80 -2.36
C VAL A 39 1.71 -14.58 -2.18
N PHE A 40 0.93 -15.64 -2.40
CA PHE A 40 -0.48 -15.70 -2.02
C PHE A 40 -0.66 -16.57 -0.78
N ASP A 41 -1.63 -16.23 0.06
CA ASP A 41 -1.97 -17.01 1.26
C ASP A 41 -2.56 -18.39 0.90
N ASN A 42 -3.28 -18.45 -0.23
CA ASN A 42 -3.85 -19.68 -0.80
C ASN A 42 -4.09 -19.54 -2.32
N ALA A 43 -4.42 -20.65 -2.97
CA ALA A 43 -4.66 -20.69 -4.40
C ALA A 43 -5.84 -19.80 -4.82
N GLU A 44 -6.90 -19.78 -4.01
CA GLU A 44 -8.11 -19.00 -4.26
C GLU A 44 -7.84 -17.49 -4.24
N GLN A 45 -6.96 -17.02 -3.37
CA GLN A 45 -6.52 -15.62 -3.33
C GLN A 45 -5.82 -15.23 -4.64
N GLY A 46 -4.93 -16.09 -5.13
CA GLY A 46 -4.30 -15.90 -6.43
C GLY A 46 -5.35 -15.71 -7.53
N MET A 47 -6.33 -16.63 -7.61
CA MET A 47 -7.41 -16.54 -8.60
C MET A 47 -8.18 -15.21 -8.51
N ARG A 48 -8.58 -14.79 -7.31
CA ARG A 48 -9.32 -13.52 -7.11
C ARG A 48 -8.50 -12.29 -7.49
N ARG A 49 -7.19 -12.27 -7.22
CA ARG A 49 -6.32 -11.15 -7.62
C ARG A 49 -6.13 -11.09 -9.13
N PHE A 50 -5.95 -12.24 -9.78
CA PHE A 50 -5.86 -12.30 -11.24
C PHE A 50 -7.19 -11.98 -11.95
N SER A 51 -8.35 -12.29 -11.33
CA SER A 51 -9.67 -11.93 -11.88
C SER A 51 -10.08 -10.48 -11.57
N GLY A 52 -9.35 -9.78 -10.70
CA GLY A 52 -9.65 -8.41 -10.27
C GLY A 52 -10.72 -8.30 -9.18
N GLU A 53 -11.18 -9.43 -8.64
CA GLU A 53 -12.12 -9.49 -7.51
C GLU A 53 -11.46 -9.07 -6.18
N GLU A 54 -10.15 -9.22 -6.07
CA GLU A 54 -9.36 -8.83 -4.90
C GLU A 54 -8.19 -7.92 -5.32
N LYS A 55 -7.98 -6.82 -4.58
CA LYS A 55 -6.80 -5.96 -4.77
C LYS A 55 -5.57 -6.61 -4.14
N GLY A 56 -4.42 -6.49 -4.78
CA GLY A 56 -3.14 -6.91 -4.21
C GLY A 56 -2.06 -6.96 -5.28
N PHE A 57 -0.83 -7.22 -4.84
CA PHE A 57 0.29 -7.47 -5.74
C PHE A 57 0.26 -8.90 -6.30
N ILE A 58 0.87 -9.10 -7.48
CA ILE A 58 0.85 -10.37 -8.23
C ILE A 58 2.28 -10.76 -8.65
N TYR A 59 2.92 -9.97 -9.50
CA TYR A 59 4.30 -10.14 -9.95
C TYR A 59 5.09 -8.87 -9.61
#